data_AF-A0A350P093-F1
#
_entry.id   AF-A0A350P093-F1
#
_cell.length_a   1.000
_cell.length_b   1.000
_cell.length_c   1.000
_cell.angle_alpha   90.00
_cell.angle_beta   90.00
_cell.angle_gamma   90.00
#
_symmetry.space_group_name_H-M   'P 1'
#
loop_
_entity.id
_entity.type
_entity.pdbx_description
1 polymer ?
#
loop_
_entity_poly.entity_id
_entity_poly.type
_entity_poly.pdbx_seq_one_letter_code
_entity_poly.pdbx_strand_id
1 'polypeptide(L)'
;MRKFFFNSIATVTYGLIWFSDRVFSVPAALCMWAGQGVRFSLANVGFFFMAKVDPLSARQVEAEGENDPLSLAIQSLELKLLNSAYQVRDNAVSSGGWTDNHSEAINAIGASLLLEAGWDEEDVHAHMKAVVESIDGLKYNS
;
A
#
# COMPACT_ATOMS: atom_id res chain seq x y z
N MET A 1 -34.46 29.00 40.06
CA MET A 1 -35.39 28.25 39.17
C MET A 1 -34.81 27.92 37.80
N ARG A 2 -34.36 28.88 36.98
CA ARG A 2 -33.81 28.62 35.63
C ARG A 2 -32.70 27.53 35.56
N LYS A 3 -31.73 27.55 36.49
CA LYS A 3 -30.66 26.54 36.54
C LYS A 3 -31.16 25.13 36.87
N PHE A 4 -32.22 25.01 37.67
CA PHE A 4 -32.83 23.73 38.01
C PHE A 4 -33.56 23.11 36.81
N PHE A 5 -34.31 23.93 36.06
CA PHE A 5 -34.96 23.49 34.82
C PHE A 5 -33.94 23.09 33.76
N PHE A 6 -32.86 23.86 33.58
CA PHE A 6 -31.79 23.53 32.65
C PHE A 6 -31.11 22.19 33.00
N ASN A 7 -30.74 21.99 34.27
CA ASN A 7 -30.12 20.73 34.71
C ASN A 7 -31.08 19.54 34.58
N SER A 8 -32.38 19.74 34.82
CA SER A 8 -33.39 18.69 34.68
C SER A 8 -33.56 18.28 33.21
N ILE A 9 -33.66 19.26 32.30
CA ILE A 9 -33.75 18.99 30.86
C ILE A 9 -32.48 18.31 30.36
N ALA A 10 -31.30 18.80 30.76
CA ALA A 10 -30.03 18.19 30.38
C ALA A 10 -29.96 16.73 30.84
N THR A 11 -30.33 16.44 32.09
CA THR A 11 -30.30 15.07 32.63
C THR A 11 -31.24 14.13 31.88
N VAL A 12 -32.45 14.60 31.54
CA VAL A 12 -33.41 13.80 30.75
C VAL A 12 -32.89 13.56 29.33
N THR A 13 -32.36 14.59 28.67
CA THR A 13 -31.79 14.45 27.31
C THR A 13 -30.60 13.49 27.29
N TYR A 14 -29.69 13.59 28.26
CA TYR A 14 -28.58 12.63 28.39
C TYR A 14 -29.08 11.21 28.64
N GLY A 15 -30.11 11.04 29.48
CA GLY A 15 -30.73 9.73 29.72
C GLY A 15 -31.35 9.12 28.46
N LEU A 16 -32.02 9.95 27.65
CA LEU A 16 -32.62 9.51 26.38
C LEU A 16 -31.57 9.13 25.34
N ILE A 17 -30.50 9.93 25.21
CA ILE A 17 -29.38 9.62 24.30
C ILE A 17 -28.71 8.31 24.74
N TRP A 18 -28.38 8.19 26.03
CA TRP A 18 -27.75 6.98 26.57
C TRP A 18 -28.61 5.73 26.34
N PHE A 19 -29.93 5.83 26.56
CA PHE A 19 -30.86 4.72 26.34
C PHE A 19 -30.97 4.37 24.85
N SER A 20 -31.09 5.37 23.98
CA SER A 20 -31.10 5.18 22.53
C SER A 20 -29.82 4.49 22.05
N ASP A 21 -28.66 4.99 22.47
CA ASP A 21 -27.39 4.40 22.08
C ASP A 21 -27.28 2.96 22.58
N ARG A 22 -27.65 2.67 23.83
CA ARG A 22 -27.55 1.30 24.36
C ARG A 22 -28.49 0.32 23.66
N VAL A 23 -29.71 0.75 23.34
CA VAL A 23 -30.74 -0.12 22.75
C VAL A 23 -30.52 -0.34 21.25
N PHE A 24 -30.06 0.66 20.51
CA PHE A 24 -29.91 0.55 19.06
C PHE A 24 -28.47 0.28 18.61
N SER A 25 -27.45 0.87 19.25
CA SER A 25 -26.06 0.73 18.77
C SER A 25 -25.44 -0.62 19.13
N VAL A 26 -25.75 -1.17 20.32
CA VAL A 26 -25.13 -2.43 20.79
C VAL A 26 -25.63 -3.63 19.98
N PRO A 27 -26.94 -3.81 19.74
CA PRO A 27 -27.39 -4.89 18.87
C PRO A 27 -26.92 -4.72 17.42
N ALA A 28 -26.88 -3.49 16.91
CA ALA A 28 -26.34 -3.24 15.57
C ALA A 28 -24.86 -3.62 15.46
N ALA A 29 -24.03 -3.27 16.46
CA ALA A 29 -22.63 -3.65 16.52
C ALA A 29 -22.45 -5.18 16.60
N LEU A 30 -23.27 -5.87 17.40
CA LEU A 30 -23.26 -7.32 17.48
C LEU A 30 -23.67 -7.99 16.16
N CYS A 31 -24.69 -7.47 15.47
CA CYS A 31 -25.09 -7.95 14.15
C CYS A 31 -23.98 -7.73 13.11
N MET A 32 -23.31 -6.58 13.14
CA MET A 32 -22.15 -6.32 12.26
C MET A 32 -20.99 -7.28 12.56
N TRP A 33 -20.68 -7.52 13.85
CA TRP A 33 -19.67 -8.48 14.26
C TRP A 33 -20.00 -9.91 13.82
N ALA A 34 -21.25 -10.35 14.03
CA ALA A 34 -21.72 -11.65 13.59
C ALA A 34 -21.67 -11.79 12.06
N GLY A 35 -22.07 -10.75 11.33
CA GLY A 35 -21.97 -10.70 9.87
C GLY A 35 -20.53 -10.83 9.37
N GLN A 36 -19.56 -10.21 10.05
CA GLN A 36 -18.15 -10.37 9.72
C GLN A 36 -17.65 -11.80 9.97
N GLY A 37 -18.06 -12.44 11.08
CA GLY A 37 -17.72 -13.84 11.36
C GLY A 37 -18.24 -14.81 10.29
N VAL A 38 -19.45 -14.57 9.77
CA VAL A 38 -20.02 -15.36 8.67
C VAL A 38 -19.22 -15.17 7.39
N ARG A 39 -18.84 -13.94 7.05
CA ARG A 39 -18.01 -13.65 5.86
C ARG A 39 -16.65 -14.33 5.93
N PHE A 40 -16.00 -14.29 7.09
CA PHE A 40 -14.73 -14.97 7.31
C PHE A 40 -14.85 -16.48 7.12
N SER A 41 -15.90 -17.08 7.68
CA SER A 41 -16.16 -18.52 7.53
C SER A 41 -16.43 -18.90 6.06
N LEU A 42 -17.22 -18.08 5.35
CA LEU A 42 -17.52 -18.30 3.93
C LEU A 42 -16.26 -18.16 3.06
N ALA A 43 -15.40 -17.19 3.37
CA ALA A 43 -14.12 -17.00 2.69
C ALA A 43 -13.19 -18.22 2.87
N ASN A 44 -13.08 -18.76 4.09
CA ASN A 44 -12.26 -19.94 4.36
C ASN A 44 -12.77 -21.18 3.61
N VAL A 45 -14.10 -21.37 3.56
CA VAL A 45 -14.69 -22.48 2.80
C VAL A 45 -14.47 -22.28 1.30
N GLY A 46 -14.65 -21.07 0.78
CA GLY A 46 -14.37 -20.74 -0.63
C GLY A 46 -12.91 -21.00 -1.00
N PHE A 47 -11.98 -20.56 -0.16
CA PHE A 47 -10.54 -20.79 -0.35
C PHE A 47 -10.19 -22.28 -0.32
N PHE A 48 -10.79 -23.07 0.59
CA PHE A 48 -10.58 -24.53 0.62
C PHE A 48 -10.99 -25.21 -0.70
N PHE A 49 -12.10 -24.77 -1.30
CA PHE A 49 -12.51 -25.28 -2.61
C PHE A 49 -11.60 -24.80 -3.73
N MET A 50 -11.17 -23.54 -3.73
CA MET A 50 -10.20 -23.02 -4.72
C MET A 50 -8.88 -23.78 -4.66
N ALA A 51 -8.34 -24.02 -3.46
CA ALA A 51 -7.11 -24.77 -3.25
C ALA A 51 -7.20 -26.24 -3.71
N LYS A 52 -8.40 -26.82 -3.74
CA LYS A 52 -8.64 -28.18 -4.25
C LYS A 52 -8.71 -28.24 -5.77
N VAL A 53 -9.18 -27.18 -6.44
CA VAL A 53 -9.35 -27.12 -7.90
C VAL A 53 -8.06 -26.64 -8.56
N ASP A 54 -7.47 -25.56 -8.05
CA ASP A 54 -6.22 -24.99 -8.56
C ASP A 54 -5.29 -24.59 -7.38
N PRO A 55 -4.35 -25.48 -7.02
CA PRO A 55 -3.45 -25.22 -5.91
C PRO A 55 -2.40 -24.14 -6.23
N LEU A 56 -2.12 -23.83 -7.50
CA LEU A 56 -1.14 -22.80 -7.87
C LEU A 56 -1.75 -21.41 -7.69
N SER A 57 -2.95 -21.18 -8.22
CA SER A 57 -3.63 -19.89 -8.04
C SER A 57 -4.05 -19.65 -6.60
N ALA A 58 -4.42 -20.69 -5.83
CA ALA A 58 -4.72 -20.54 -4.42
C ALA A 58 -3.51 -20.08 -3.60
N ARG A 59 -2.29 -20.59 -3.90
CA ARG A 59 -1.06 -20.13 -3.25
C ARG A 59 -0.71 -18.69 -3.62
N GLN A 60 -1.02 -18.25 -4.83
CA GLN A 60 -0.83 -16.84 -5.21
C GLN A 60 -1.77 -15.93 -4.41
N VAL A 61 -3.04 -16.30 -4.27
CA VAL A 61 -4.01 -15.54 -3.47
C VAL A 61 -3.66 -15.54 -1.98
N GLU A 62 -3.14 -16.65 -1.45
CA GLU A 62 -2.65 -16.73 -0.07
C GLU A 62 -1.43 -15.84 0.15
N ALA A 63 -0.46 -15.88 -0.78
CA ALA A 63 0.69 -14.99 -0.75
C ALA A 63 0.28 -13.52 -0.88
N GLU A 64 -0.66 -13.18 -1.77
CA GLU A 64 -1.22 -11.84 -1.92
C GLU A 64 -1.99 -11.38 -0.67
N GLY A 65 -2.69 -12.28 0.02
CA GLY A 65 -3.43 -11.99 1.25
C GLY A 65 -2.55 -11.89 2.49
N GLU A 66 -1.38 -12.53 2.50
CA GLU A 66 -0.38 -12.47 3.58
C GLU A 66 0.50 -11.21 3.46
N ASN A 67 0.58 -10.61 2.27
CA ASN A 67 1.27 -9.34 2.08
C ASN A 67 0.48 -8.18 2.72
N ASP A 68 1.09 -7.53 3.71
CA ASP A 68 0.57 -6.31 4.33
C ASP A 68 0.31 -5.25 3.24
N PRO A 69 -0.83 -4.52 3.23
CA PRO A 69 -1.06 -3.42 2.29
C PRO A 69 0.11 -2.43 2.16
N LEU A 70 0.91 -2.28 3.23
CA LEU A 70 2.16 -1.51 3.20
C LEU A 70 3.24 -2.17 2.33
N SER A 71 3.44 -3.49 2.43
CA SER A 71 4.46 -4.19 1.64
C SER A 71 4.11 -4.19 0.15
N LEU A 72 2.82 -4.33 -0.20
CA LEU A 72 2.35 -4.19 -1.58
C LEU A 72 2.57 -2.78 -2.12
N ALA A 73 2.33 -1.76 -1.30
CA ALA A 73 2.59 -0.38 -1.69
C ALA A 73 4.08 -0.15 -1.99
N ILE A 74 4.97 -0.66 -1.15
CA ILE A 74 6.43 -0.58 -1.33
C ILE A 74 6.88 -1.31 -2.60
N GLN A 75 6.43 -2.55 -2.81
CA GLN A 75 6.75 -3.31 -4.03
C GLN A 75 6.25 -2.60 -5.29
N SER A 76 5.05 -2.00 -5.23
CA SER A 76 4.50 -1.24 -6.37
C SER A 76 5.29 0.04 -6.65
N LEU A 77 5.83 0.67 -5.61
CA LEU A 77 6.68 1.85 -5.71
C LEU A 77 8.02 1.46 -6.33
N GLU A 78 8.64 0.39 -5.85
CA GLU A 78 9.89 -0.16 -6.37
C GLU A 78 9.78 -0.43 -7.88
N LEU A 79 8.75 -1.16 -8.32
CA LEU A 79 8.53 -1.45 -9.74
C LEU A 79 8.37 -0.18 -10.58
N LYS A 80 7.70 0.84 -10.05
CA LYS A 80 7.56 2.14 -10.73
C LYS A 80 8.90 2.85 -10.85
N LEU A 81 9.72 2.87 -9.80
CA LEU A 81 11.04 3.50 -9.79
C LEU A 81 11.99 2.80 -10.77
N LEU A 82 12.04 1.46 -10.74
CA LEU A 82 12.85 0.67 -11.68
C LEU A 82 12.42 0.92 -13.14
N ASN A 83 11.12 0.92 -13.42
CA ASN A 83 10.60 1.24 -14.75
C ASN A 83 10.95 2.69 -15.16
N SER A 84 10.88 3.63 -14.23
CA SER A 84 11.24 5.03 -14.48
C SER A 84 12.72 5.18 -14.85
N ALA A 85 13.62 4.40 -14.22
CA ALA A 85 15.03 4.40 -14.58
C ALA A 85 15.26 3.96 -16.03
N TYR A 86 14.56 2.92 -16.48
CA TYR A 86 14.60 2.49 -17.89
C TYR A 86 14.00 3.53 -18.84
N GLN A 87 12.94 4.23 -18.43
CA GLN A 87 12.38 5.33 -19.23
C GLN A 87 13.34 6.50 -19.39
N VAL A 88 14.12 6.83 -18.36
CA VAL A 88 15.17 7.87 -18.45
C VAL A 88 16.25 7.45 -19.46
N ARG A 89 16.69 6.19 -19.40
CA ARG A 89 17.61 5.63 -20.40
C ARG A 89 17.03 5.72 -21.81
N ASP A 90 15.82 5.24 -22.00
CA ASP A 90 15.16 5.23 -23.32
C ASP A 90 14.96 6.66 -23.85
N ASN A 91 14.68 7.61 -22.96
CA ASN A 91 14.61 9.02 -23.31
C ASN A 91 15.98 9.54 -23.78
N ALA A 92 17.07 9.23 -23.07
CA ALA A 92 18.43 9.62 -23.46
C ALA A 92 18.82 9.06 -24.84
N VAL A 93 18.47 7.79 -25.12
CA VAL A 93 18.68 7.18 -26.44
C VAL A 93 17.86 7.91 -27.52
N SER A 94 16.59 8.20 -27.23
CA SER A 94 15.68 8.86 -28.19
C SER A 94 16.02 10.34 -28.45
N SER A 95 16.58 11.04 -27.46
CA SER A 95 16.94 12.46 -27.52
C SER A 95 18.34 12.71 -28.07
N GLY A 96 19.09 11.64 -28.36
CA GLY A 96 20.41 11.72 -29.00
C GLY A 96 21.57 11.91 -28.02
N GLY A 97 21.38 11.63 -26.73
CA GLY A 97 22.46 11.65 -25.77
C GLY A 97 22.03 11.73 -24.30
N TRP A 98 23.00 11.48 -23.42
CA TRP A 98 22.83 11.69 -21.99
C TRP A 98 22.98 13.18 -21.66
N THR A 99 22.16 13.67 -20.73
CA THR A 99 22.12 15.07 -20.33
C THR A 99 22.12 15.17 -18.81
N ASP A 100 22.40 16.36 -18.28
CA ASP A 100 22.38 16.59 -16.84
C ASP A 100 21.00 16.27 -16.22
N ASN A 101 19.91 16.52 -16.96
CA ASN A 101 18.55 16.17 -16.54
C ASN A 101 18.37 14.65 -16.37
N HIS A 102 19.01 13.85 -17.23
CA HIS A 102 18.97 12.37 -17.11
C HIS A 102 19.73 11.91 -15.87
N SER A 103 20.90 12.51 -15.59
CA SER A 103 21.67 12.25 -14.38
C SER A 103 20.88 12.61 -13.12
N GLU A 104 20.23 13.77 -13.10
CA GLU A 104 19.41 14.22 -11.98
C GLU A 104 18.23 13.26 -11.75
N ALA A 105 17.55 12.85 -12.82
CA ALA A 105 16.45 11.90 -12.74
C ALA A 105 16.89 10.53 -12.20
N ILE A 106 18.01 9.97 -12.69
CA ILE A 106 18.55 8.70 -12.20
C ILE A 106 18.94 8.80 -10.72
N ASN A 107 19.59 9.90 -10.31
CA ASN A 107 19.99 10.10 -8.93
C ASN A 107 18.77 10.24 -8.00
N ALA A 108 17.72 10.96 -8.45
CA ALA A 108 16.47 11.07 -7.70
C ALA A 108 15.78 9.70 -7.55
N ILE A 109 15.75 8.90 -8.61
CA ILE A 109 15.20 7.53 -8.57
C ILE A 109 16.00 6.64 -7.60
N GLY A 110 17.33 6.70 -7.66
CA GLY A 110 18.20 5.96 -6.74
C GLY A 110 17.99 6.36 -5.28
N ALA A 111 17.86 7.66 -5.01
CA ALA A 111 17.56 8.16 -3.67
C ALA A 111 16.20 7.67 -3.16
N SER A 112 15.15 7.64 -3.99
CA SER A 112 13.85 7.09 -3.62
C SER A 112 13.90 5.56 -3.41
N LEU A 113 14.68 4.80 -4.19
CA LEU A 113 14.87 3.36 -3.94
C LEU A 113 15.54 3.10 -2.58
N LEU A 114 16.54 3.91 -2.22
CA LEU A 114 17.23 3.79 -0.93
C LEU A 114 16.34 4.22 0.25
N LEU A 115 15.66 5.37 0.14
CA LEU A 115 14.92 5.96 1.26
C LEU A 115 13.50 5.39 1.42
N GLU A 116 12.80 5.12 0.32
CA GLU A 116 11.38 4.75 0.33
C GLU A 116 11.15 3.26 0.12
N ALA A 117 11.95 2.62 -0.75
CA ALA A 117 11.87 1.18 -0.98
C ALA A 117 12.81 0.35 -0.08
N GLY A 118 13.74 1.01 0.62
CA GLY A 118 14.65 0.38 1.57
C GLY A 118 15.71 -0.51 0.91
N TRP A 119 16.09 -0.22 -0.34
CA TRP A 119 17.18 -0.92 -1.00
C TRP A 119 18.53 -0.60 -0.38
N ASP A 120 19.43 -1.58 -0.40
CA ASP A 120 20.82 -1.37 -0.01
C ASP A 120 21.54 -0.47 -1.03
N GLU A 121 22.39 0.42 -0.52
CA GLU A 121 23.12 1.40 -1.34
C GLU A 121 23.94 0.73 -2.45
N GLU A 122 24.55 -0.43 -2.16
CA GLU A 122 25.32 -1.21 -3.12
C GLU A 122 24.43 -1.72 -4.28
N ASP A 123 23.24 -2.22 -3.97
CA ASP A 123 22.28 -2.72 -4.97
C ASP A 123 21.72 -1.59 -5.84
N VAL A 124 21.41 -0.44 -5.23
CA VAL A 124 20.98 0.75 -5.97
C VAL A 124 22.07 1.20 -6.94
N HIS A 125 23.32 1.33 -6.48
CA HIS A 125 24.43 1.73 -7.35
C HIS A 125 24.69 0.70 -8.46
N ALA A 126 24.64 -0.59 -8.15
CA ALA A 126 24.82 -1.66 -9.13
C ALA A 126 23.73 -1.59 -10.21
N HIS A 127 22.47 -1.37 -9.82
CA HIS A 127 21.36 -1.25 -10.76
C HIS A 127 21.47 0.01 -11.62
N MET A 128 21.70 1.18 -11.02
CA MET A 128 21.80 2.43 -11.77
C MET A 128 23.01 2.43 -12.71
N LYS A 129 24.11 1.82 -12.29
CA LYS A 129 25.26 1.59 -13.17
C LYS A 129 24.87 0.77 -14.40
N ALA A 130 24.16 -0.35 -14.21
CA ALA A 130 23.71 -1.18 -15.33
C ALA A 130 22.77 -0.41 -16.28
N VAL A 131 21.89 0.45 -15.76
CA VAL A 131 21.01 1.29 -16.57
C VAL A 131 21.80 2.32 -17.38
N VAL A 132 22.73 3.05 -16.76
CA VAL A 132 23.54 4.09 -17.43
C VAL A 132 24.50 3.49 -18.45
N GLU A 133 25.23 2.43 -18.07
CA GLU A 133 26.23 1.79 -18.93
C GLU A 133 25.62 0.93 -20.04
N SER A 134 24.30 0.76 -20.05
CA SER A 134 23.61 0.14 -21.19
C SER A 134 23.54 1.04 -22.43
N ILE A 135 23.90 2.32 -22.31
CA ILE A 135 24.07 3.24 -23.44
C ILE A 135 25.56 3.28 -23.80
N ASP A 136 25.86 3.00 -25.07
CA ASP A 136 27.23 2.95 -25.58
C ASP A 136 28.00 4.26 -25.29
N GLY A 137 29.14 4.11 -24.60
CA GLY A 137 30.06 5.21 -24.33
C GLY A 137 29.80 5.99 -23.04
N LEU A 138 28.75 5.69 -22.29
CA LEU A 138 28.52 6.27 -20.96
C LEU A 138 29.16 5.46 -19.85
N LYS A 139 29.61 6.15 -18.80
CA LYS A 139 30.12 5.54 -17.57
C LYS A 139 29.38 6.09 -16.38
N TYR A 140 29.06 5.20 -15.45
CA TYR A 140 28.49 5.58 -14.17
C TYR A 140 29.56 6.31 -13.33
N ASN A 141 29.23 7.48 -12.77
CA ASN A 141 30.13 8.35 -12.00
C ASN A 141 31.32 8.97 -12.78
N SER A 142 31.20 9.17 -14.10
CA SER A 142 32.16 9.99 -14.87
C SER A 142 31.79 11.46 -14.93
#